data_AF-A0A535T4C8-F1
#
_entry.id   AF-A0A535T4C8-F1
#
_cell.length_a   1.000
_cell.length_b   1.000
_cell.length_c   1.000
_cell.angle_alpha   90.00
_cell.angle_beta   90.00
_cell.angle_gamma   90.00
#
_symmetry.space_group_name_H-M   'P 1'
#
loop_
_entity.id
_entity.type
_entity.pdbx_description
1 polymer ?
#
loop_
_entity_poly.entity_id
_entity_poly.type
_entity_poly.pdbx_seq_one_letter_code
_entity_poly.pdbx_strand_id
1 'polypeptide(L)' 'HPIAWVLCVINIVNRSDMSGAKKVIWIIVTFVWGIGPILYVLLGDGAFW' A
#
# COMPACT_ATOMS: atom_id res chain seq x y z
N HIS A 1 1.11 9.21 7.81
CA HIS A 1 -0.23 9.62 8.31
C HIS A 1 -1.14 8.40 8.31
N PRO A 2 -1.95 8.15 9.37
CA PRO A 2 -2.74 6.91 9.51
C PRO A 2 -3.67 6.61 8.33
N ILE A 3 -4.28 7.65 7.75
CA ILE A 3 -5.21 7.50 6.63
C ILE A 3 -4.56 6.98 5.34
N ALA A 4 -3.31 7.37 5.08
CA ALA A 4 -2.57 6.93 3.89
C ALA A 4 -2.22 5.44 3.98
N TRP A 5 -1.99 4.94 5.19
CA TRP A 5 -1.75 3.52 5.43
C TRP A 5 -3.01 2.69 5.17
N VAL A 6 -4.18 3.15 5.63
CA VAL A 6 -5.46 2.49 5.36
C VAL A 6 -5.74 2.41 3.86
N LEU A 7 -5.51 3.50 3.12
CA LEU A 7 -5.66 3.51 1.65
C LEU A 7 -4.68 2.54 0.95
N CYS A 8 -3.44 2.46 1.43
CA CYS A 8 -2.45 1.51 0.93
C CYS A 8 -2.90 0.05 1.15
N VAL A 9 -3.45 -0.27 2.32
CA VAL A 9 -4.00 -1.61 2.61
C VAL A 9 -5.19 -1.92 1.69
N ILE A 10 -6.12 -0.99 1.50
CA ILE A 10 -7.26 -1.16 0.59
C ILE A 10 -6.78 -1.45 -0.83
N ASN A 11 -5.77 -0.73 -1.32
CA ASN A 11 -5.20 -0.95 -2.65
C ASN A 11 -4.59 -2.36 -2.77
N ILE A 12 -3.77 -2.78 -1.80
CA ILE A 12 -3.19 -4.13 -1.75
C ILE A 12 -4.27 -5.22 -1.74
N VAL A 13 -5.35 -5.02 -0.98
CA VAL A 13 -6.46 -5.97 -0.89
C VAL A 13 -7.23 -6.05 -2.22
N ASN A 14 -7.43 -4.92 -2.90
CA ASN A 14 -8.16 -4.85 -4.16
C ASN A 14 -7.36 -5.29 -5.40
N ARG A 15 -6.04 -5.51 -5.30
CA ARG A 15 -5.25 -6.05 -6.43
C ARG A 15 -5.68 -7.47 -6.81
N SER A 16 -6.12 -7.64 -8.05
CA SER A 16 -6.55 -8.93 -8.61
C SER A 16 -5.38 -9.78 -9.14
N ASP A 17 -4.25 -9.15 -9.40
CA ASP A 17 -3.02 -9.77 -9.94
C ASP A 17 -2.13 -10.41 -8.85
N MET A 18 -2.49 -10.24 -7.58
CA MET A 18 -1.65 -10.62 -6.44
C MET A 18 -2.31 -11.71 -5.58
N SER A 19 -1.57 -12.78 -5.29
CA SER A 19 -2.04 -13.87 -4.43
C SER A 19 -2.21 -13.43 -2.97
N GLY A 20 -3.11 -14.08 -2.23
CA GLY A 20 -3.42 -13.73 -0.83
C GLY A 20 -2.19 -13.70 0.09
N ALA A 21 -1.27 -14.66 -0.07
CA ALA A 21 -0.03 -14.69 0.71
C ALA A 21 0.88 -13.48 0.44
N LYS A 22 0.96 -13.04 -0.82
CA LYS A 22 1.73 -11.85 -1.20
C LYS A 22 1.11 -10.57 -0.64
N LYS A 23 -0.22 -10.49 -0.58
CA LYS A 23 -0.93 -9.36 0.06
C LYS A 23 -0.56 -9.21 1.53
N VAL A 24 -0.55 -10.31 2.29
CA VAL A 24 -0.22 -10.30 3.72
C VAL A 24 1.23 -9.86 3.96
N ILE A 25 2.18 -10.38 3.18
CA ILE A 25 3.59 -9.98 3.27
C ILE A 25 3.74 -8.48 3.01
N TRP A 26 3.09 -7.95 1.97
CA TRP A 26 3.15 -6.53 1.64
C TRP A 26 2.55 -5.65 2.74
N ILE A 27 1.42 -6.04 3.33
CA ILE A 27 0.83 -5.32 4.45
C ILE A 27 1.81 -5.28 5.64
N ILE A 28 2.47 -6.39 5.97
CA ILE A 28 3.48 -6.44 7.04
C ILE A 28 4.68 -5.53 6.73
N VAL A 29 5.18 -5.56 5.50
CA VAL A 29 6.32 -4.73 5.06
C VAL A 29 5.99 -3.23 5.17
N THR A 30 4.75 -2.82 4.90
CA THR A 30 4.35 -1.40 5.02
C THR A 30 4.45 -0.86 6.46
N PHE A 31 4.30 -1.71 7.48
CA PHE A 31 4.48 -1.32 8.88
C PHE A 31 5.94 -1.09 9.25
N VAL A 32 6.84 -1.93 8.74
CA VAL A 32 8.27 -1.85 9.06
C VAL A 32 8.92 -0.67 8.33
N TRP A 33 8.51 -0.41 7.08
CA TRP A 33 9.14 0.61 6.27
C TRP A 33 8.54 2.01 6.42
N GLY A 34 7.29 2.18 6.87
CA GLY A 34 6.66 3.49 7.18
C GLY A 34 6.55 4.51 6.02
N ILE A 35 7.27 4.28 4.92
CA ILE A 35 7.52 5.16 3.78
C ILE A 35 6.69 4.72 2.56
N GLY A 36 6.20 3.48 2.52
CA GLY A 36 5.35 2.97 1.44
C GLY A 36 4.13 3.85 1.12
N PRO A 37 3.37 4.34 2.11
CA PRO A 37 2.26 5.25 1.88
C PRO A 37 2.67 6.65 1.42
N ILE A 38 3.87 7.11 1.79
CA ILE A 38 4.38 8.45 1.48
C ILE A 38 4.92 8.51 0.05
N LEU A 39 5.62 7.47 -0.42
CA LEU A 39 6.07 7.39 -1.81
C LEU A 39 4.87 7.23 -2.77
N TYR A 40 3.79 6.56 -2.37
CA TYR A 40 2.58 6.44 -3.19
C TYR A 40 1.88 7.80 -3.39
N VAL A 41 1.91 8.68 -2.38
CA VAL A 41 1.31 10.03 -2.45
C VAL A 41 2.25 11.06 -3.10
N LEU A 42 3.56 11.00 -2.83
CA LEU A 42 4.53 12.02 -3.27
C LEU A 42 5.18 11.74 -4.63
N LEU A 43 5.35 10.47 -5.03
CA LEU A 43 5.90 10.10 -6.34
C LEU A 43 4.81 9.66 -7.34
N GLY A 44 3.58 9.42 -6.89
CA GLY A 44 2.45 9.01 -7.74
C GLY A 44 1.50 10.15 -8.15
N ASP A 45 1.80 11.41 -7.82
CA ASP A 45 0.96 12.58 -8.15
C ASP A 45 -0.55 12.42 -7.81
N GLY A 46 -0.87 11.62 -6.78
CA GLY A 46 -2.27 11.33 -6.41
C GLY A 46 -3.11 10.62 -7.47
N ALA A 47 -2.53 10.20 -8.60
CA ALA A 47 -3.24 9.48 -9.64
C ALA A 47 -3.03 7.97 -9.45
N PHE A 48 -4.08 7.30 -8.97
CA PHE A 48 -4.16 5.85 -8.77
C PHE A 48 -3.72 5.09 -10.04
N TRP A 49 -2.57 4.41 -9.96
CA TRP A 49 -2.19 3.26 -10.79
C TRP A 49 -1.67 2.13 -9.87
#